data_AF-A0AAU4RGP0-F1
#
_entry.id   AF-A0AAU4RGP0-F1
#
_cell.length_a   1.000
_cell.length_b   1.000
_cell.length_c   1.000
_cell.angle_alpha   90.00
_cell.angle_beta   90.00
_cell.angle_gamma   90.00
#
_symmetry.space_group_name_H-M   'P 1'
#
loop_
_entity.id
_entity.type
_entity.pdbx_description
1 polymer ?
#
loop_
_entity_poly.entity_id
_entity_poly.type
_entity_poly.pdbx_seq_one_letter_code
_entity_poly.pdbx_strand_id
1 'polypeptide(L)'
;MAIIKHAARQTLGQLIGANNPVVTVPDDSQRQYSWTKKEVDTYWADIQKFRNTRETGKESASEYFIGPIVTITDEHVKSRSLLDGQQRLTTSTILIATSDGP
;
A
#
# COMPACT_ATOMS: atom_id res chain seq x y z
N MET A 1 10.15 -11.07 18.09
CA MET A 1 10.99 -10.66 16.95
C MET A 1 10.37 -11.24 15.69
N ALA A 2 9.78 -10.41 14.83
CA ALA A 2 9.22 -10.88 13.57
C ALA A 2 10.37 -11.15 12.59
N ILE A 3 10.50 -12.38 12.11
CA ILE A 3 11.50 -12.75 11.11
C ILE A 3 10.86 -12.54 9.74
N ILE A 4 11.51 -11.74 8.89
CA ILE A 4 11.10 -11.61 7.49
C ILE A 4 11.42 -12.93 6.80
N LYS A 5 10.40 -13.76 6.59
CA LYS A 5 10.55 -15.07 5.95
C LYS A 5 10.56 -14.98 4.42
N HIS A 6 9.91 -13.96 3.86
CA HIS A 6 9.72 -13.81 2.41
C HIS A 6 9.52 -12.34 2.03
N ALA A 7 10.23 -11.86 1.01
CA ALA A 7 10.07 -10.52 0.45
C ALA A 7 9.83 -10.64 -1.06
N ALA A 8 8.74 -10.06 -1.55
CA ALA A 8 8.40 -10.08 -2.97
C ALA A 8 7.77 -8.76 -3.39
N ARG A 9 7.98 -8.37 -4.65
CA ARG A 9 7.24 -7.26 -5.26
C ARG A 9 5.81 -7.70 -5.51
N GLN A 10 4.85 -6.90 -5.06
CA GLN A 10 3.42 -7.12 -5.26
C GLN A 10 2.75 -5.81 -5.61
N THR A 11 1.77 -5.86 -6.50
CA THR A 11 0.87 -4.72 -6.75
C THR A 11 -0.18 -4.62 -5.64
N LEU A 12 -0.84 -3.46 -5.51
CA LEU A 12 -1.95 -3.30 -4.57
C LEU A 12 -3.06 -4.34 -4.84
N GLY A 13 -3.37 -4.65 -6.11
CA GLY A 13 -4.34 -5.67 -6.46
C GLY A 13 -3.96 -7.08 -5.98
N GLN A 14 -2.67 -7.43 -5.99
CA GLN A 14 -2.18 -8.70 -5.44
C GLN A 14 -2.15 -8.73 -3.90
N LEU A 15 -2.09 -7.56 -3.26
CA LEU A 15 -2.05 -7.44 -1.81
C LEU A 15 -3.44 -7.42 -1.18
N ILE A 16 -4.36 -6.61 -1.71
CA ILE A 16 -5.70 -6.34 -1.12
C ILE A 16 -6.88 -6.68 -2.04
N GLY A 17 -6.64 -7.31 -3.20
CA GLY A 17 -7.72 -7.70 -4.12
C GLY A 17 -8.60 -8.82 -3.56
N ALA A 18 -9.87 -8.85 -3.98
CA ALA A 18 -10.91 -9.73 -3.43
C ALA A 18 -10.59 -11.24 -3.46
N ASN A 19 -9.76 -11.69 -4.40
CA ASN A 19 -9.35 -13.09 -4.53
C ASN A 19 -8.08 -13.46 -3.73
N ASN A 20 -7.54 -12.52 -2.94
CA ASN A 20 -6.35 -12.72 -2.12
C ASN A 20 -6.70 -12.87 -0.63
N PRO A 21 -5.79 -13.46 0.18
CA PRO A 21 -5.89 -13.44 1.64
C PRO A 21 -6.22 -12.05 2.18
N VAL A 22 -7.21 -11.96 3.06
CA VAL A 22 -7.62 -10.69 3.68
C VAL A 22 -6.45 -10.13 4.49
N VAL A 23 -6.19 -8.84 4.31
CA VAL A 23 -5.25 -8.07 5.13
C VAL A 23 -6.02 -7.43 6.28
N THR A 24 -5.66 -7.77 7.52
CA THR A 24 -6.27 -7.23 8.74
C THR A 24 -5.32 -6.26 9.42
N VAL A 25 -5.87 -5.23 10.06
CA VAL A 25 -5.14 -4.33 10.94
C VAL A 25 -5.39 -4.80 12.38
N PRO A 26 -4.39 -5.26 13.13
CA PRO A 26 -4.57 -5.70 14.52
C PRO A 26 -4.97 -4.54 15.44
N ASP A 27 -6.04 -4.71 16.21
CA ASP A 27 -6.60 -3.66 17.08
C ASP A 27 -5.73 -3.31 18.29
N ASP A 28 -4.83 -4.22 18.70
CA ASP A 28 -4.06 -4.16 19.95
C ASP A 28 -2.71 -3.45 19.82
N SER A 29 -2.15 -3.39 18.61
CA SER A 29 -0.76 -3.03 18.36
C SER A 29 -0.58 -1.96 17.29
N GLN A 30 -1.64 -1.63 16.54
CA GLN A 30 -1.63 -0.60 15.52
C GLN A 30 -2.39 0.65 15.95
N ARG A 31 -1.88 1.81 15.52
CA ARG A 31 -2.54 3.09 15.75
C ARG A 31 -3.58 3.38 14.68
N GLN A 32 -4.53 4.26 15.01
CA GLN A 32 -5.46 4.81 14.02
C GLN A 32 -4.74 5.59 12.91
N TYR A 33 -5.44 5.78 11.80
CA TYR A 33 -4.98 6.67 10.75
C TYR A 33 -4.70 8.07 11.31
N SER A 34 -3.49 8.58 11.08
CA SER A 34 -2.94 9.78 11.72
C SER A 34 -1.99 10.54 10.81
N TRP A 35 -1.91 10.16 9.53
CA TRP A 35 -1.30 11.03 8.54
C TRP A 35 -2.10 12.31 8.44
N THR A 36 -1.39 13.42 8.57
CA THR A 36 -1.87 14.77 8.40
C THR A 36 -1.80 15.17 6.93
N LYS A 37 -2.38 16.33 6.62
CA LYS A 37 -2.29 16.94 5.30
C LYS A 37 -0.85 16.99 4.76
N LYS A 38 0.16 17.24 5.60
CA LYS A 38 1.56 17.30 5.17
C LYS A 38 2.06 15.98 4.58
N GLU A 39 1.75 14.87 5.24
CA GLU A 39 2.16 13.53 4.78
C GLU A 39 1.39 13.13 3.53
N VAL A 40 0.08 13.41 3.50
CA VAL A 40 -0.77 13.13 2.34
C VAL A 40 -0.33 13.95 1.12
N ASP A 41 -0.04 15.24 1.28
CA ASP A 41 0.39 16.11 0.18
C ASP A 41 1.73 15.64 -0.40
N THR A 42 2.66 15.21 0.47
CA THR A 42 3.94 14.63 0.03
C THR A 42 3.70 13.35 -0.78
N TYR A 43 2.88 12.44 -0.26
CA TYR A 43 2.56 11.18 -0.91
C TYR A 43 1.87 11.40 -2.28
N TRP A 44 0.94 12.36 -2.34
CA TRP A 44 0.23 12.73 -3.55
C TRP A 44 1.15 13.37 -4.59
N ALA A 45 2.03 14.29 -4.18
CA ALA A 45 2.99 14.93 -5.07
C ALA A 45 3.93 13.91 -5.73
N ASP A 46 4.35 12.87 -5.00
CA ASP A 46 5.17 11.80 -5.55
C ASP A 46 4.42 10.98 -6.62
N ILE A 47 3.14 10.66 -6.39
CA ILE A 47 2.28 9.99 -7.38
C ILE A 47 2.08 10.86 -8.62
N GLN A 48 1.84 12.17 -8.45
CA GLN A 48 1.69 13.10 -9.56
C GLN A 48 2.96 13.23 -10.38
N LYS A 49 4.12 13.30 -9.72
CA LYS A 49 5.43 13.31 -10.38
C LYS A 49 5.63 12.04 -11.21
N PHE A 50 5.30 10.88 -10.65
CA PHE A 50 5.35 9.61 -11.37
C PHE A 50 4.45 9.63 -12.62
N ARG A 51 3.19 10.07 -12.47
CA ARG A 51 2.24 10.17 -13.59
C ARG A 51 2.77 11.06 -14.72
N ASN A 52 3.29 12.24 -14.38
CA ASN A 52 3.85 13.19 -15.36
C ASN A 52 5.07 12.60 -16.09
N THR A 53 5.95 11.89 -15.39
CA THR A 53 7.11 11.22 -16.01
C THR A 53 6.67 10.13 -17.00
N ARG A 54 5.62 9.38 -16.66
CA ARG A 54 5.04 8.35 -17.54
C ARG A 54 4.42 8.95 -18.80
N GLU A 55 3.64 10.01 -18.67
CA GLU A 55 2.97 10.69 -19.79
C GLU A 55 3.96 11.37 -20.75
N THR A 56 5.06 11.92 -20.22
CA THR A 56 6.10 12.59 -21.03
C THR A 56 7.08 11.61 -21.70
N GLY A 57 6.90 10.29 -21.51
CA GLY A 57 7.70 9.25 -22.17
C GLY A 57 9.15 9.14 -21.67
N LYS A 58 9.53 9.88 -20.63
CA LYS A 58 10.89 9.86 -20.07
C LYS A 58 11.19 8.54 -19.34
N GLU A 59 10.16 7.87 -18.83
CA GLU A 59 10.25 6.53 -18.23
C GLU A 59 8.96 5.74 -18.51
N SER A 60 8.78 5.30 -19.75
CA SER A 60 7.57 4.57 -20.19
C SER A 60 7.34 3.21 -19.50
N ALA A 61 8.30 2.74 -18.68
CA ALA A 61 8.24 1.47 -17.97
C ALA A 61 8.44 1.57 -16.45
N SER A 62 8.50 2.78 -15.85
CA SER A 62 8.68 2.88 -14.40
C SER A 62 7.40 2.51 -13.65
N GLU A 63 7.59 1.85 -12.51
CA GLU A 63 6.53 1.53 -11.54
C GLU A 63 6.68 2.49 -10.35
N TYR A 64 5.58 3.01 -9.82
CA TYR A 64 5.64 3.75 -8.57
C TYR A 64 5.76 2.79 -7.39
N PHE A 65 6.82 2.95 -6.61
CA PHE A 65 7.04 2.18 -5.38
C PHE A 65 6.51 2.94 -4.17
N ILE A 66 5.38 2.48 -3.62
CA ILE A 66 4.73 3.08 -2.44
C ILE A 66 5.48 2.81 -1.12
N GLY A 67 6.64 2.16 -1.16
CA GLY A 67 7.36 1.67 0.01
C GLY A 67 6.99 0.24 0.41
N PRO A 68 7.76 -0.38 1.31
CA PRO A 68 7.49 -1.74 1.79
C PRO A 68 6.21 -1.78 2.62
N ILE A 69 5.48 -2.88 2.51
CA ILE A 69 4.38 -3.25 3.40
C ILE A 69 4.80 -4.54 4.09
N VAL A 70 4.73 -4.57 5.42
CA VAL A 70 5.14 -5.74 6.20
C VAL A 70 3.91 -6.40 6.78
N THR A 71 3.72 -7.67 6.49
CA THR A 71 2.61 -8.48 7.01
C THR A 71 3.12 -9.73 7.70
N ILE A 72 2.38 -10.20 8.69
CA ILE A 72 2.50 -11.53 9.27
C ILE A 72 1.51 -12.42 8.54
N THR A 73 2.01 -13.46 7.87
CA THR A 73 1.15 -14.42 7.15
C THR A 73 0.92 -15.64 8.03
N ASP A 74 -0.35 -16.00 8.21
CA ASP A 74 -0.76 -17.27 8.80
C ASP A 74 -1.08 -18.27 7.68
N GLU A 75 -0.26 -19.32 7.54
CA GLU A 75 -0.42 -20.34 6.50
C GLU A 75 -1.67 -21.21 6.73
N HIS A 76 -2.20 -21.27 7.95
CA HIS A 76 -3.39 -22.05 8.31
C HIS A 76 -4.69 -21.27 8.10
N VAL A 77 -4.69 -19.95 8.33
CA VAL A 77 -5.91 -19.12 8.36
C VAL A 77 -6.13 -18.33 7.05
N LYS A 78 -5.21 -18.40 6.08
CA LYS A 78 -5.25 -17.58 4.83
C LYS A 78 -5.53 -16.10 5.11
N SER A 79 -4.92 -15.57 6.17
CA SER A 79 -5.01 -14.17 6.56
C SER A 79 -3.63 -13.55 6.68
N ARG A 80 -3.57 -12.23 6.50
CA ARG A 80 -2.34 -11.44 6.66
C ARG A 80 -2.59 -10.33 7.66
N SER A 81 -1.84 -10.31 8.76
CA SER A 81 -1.92 -9.22 9.74
C SER A 81 -0.89 -8.16 9.41
N LEU A 82 -1.30 -6.90 9.36
CA LEU A 82 -0.43 -5.79 9.04
C LEU A 82 0.50 -5.44 10.21
N LEU A 83 1.80 -5.34 9.93
CA LEU A 83 2.83 -4.99 10.92
C LEU A 83 3.41 -3.59 10.68
N ASP A 84 3.66 -3.22 9.41
CA ASP A 84 4.11 -1.88 9.01
C ASP A 84 3.55 -1.49 7.65
N GLY A 85 3.48 -0.18 7.40
CA GLY A 85 2.99 0.40 6.15
C GLY A 85 1.51 0.73 6.14
N GLN A 86 0.82 0.68 7.28
CA GLN A 86 -0.60 0.96 7.42
C GLN A 86 -1.03 2.29 6.81
N GLN A 87 -0.41 3.41 7.18
CA GLN A 87 -0.85 4.71 6.67
C GLN A 87 -0.69 4.82 5.16
N ARG A 88 0.36 4.20 4.59
CA ARG A 88 0.60 4.17 3.14
C ARG A 88 -0.45 3.32 2.44
N LEU A 89 -0.73 2.13 2.97
CA LEU A 89 -1.74 1.24 2.43
C LEU A 89 -3.14 1.86 2.52
N THR A 90 -3.54 2.38 3.69
CA THR A 90 -4.82 3.06 3.90
C THR A 90 -5.00 4.25 2.96
N THR A 91 -4.00 5.13 2.86
CA THR A 91 -4.06 6.29 1.94
C THR A 91 -4.20 5.83 0.49
N SER A 92 -3.48 4.79 0.08
CA SER A 92 -3.59 4.23 -1.27
C SER A 92 -4.97 3.65 -1.54
N THR A 93 -5.55 2.92 -0.58
CA THR A 93 -6.90 2.36 -0.70
C THR A 93 -7.95 3.46 -0.81
N ILE A 94 -7.84 4.53 -0.01
CA ILE A 94 -8.72 5.70 -0.10
C ILE A 94 -8.61 6.33 -1.49
N LEU A 95 -7.38 6.59 -1.96
CA LEU A 95 -7.18 7.18 -3.29
C LEU A 95 -7.84 6.34 -4.38
N ILE A 96 -7.69 5.00 -4.36
CA ILE A 96 -8.32 4.08 -5.31
C ILE A 96 -9.86 4.15 -5.22
N ALA A 97 -10.42 4.18 -4.01
CA ALA A 97 -11.87 4.25 -3.81
C ALA A 97 -12.45 5.61 -4.24
N THR A 98 -11.70 6.69 -4.08
CA THR A 98 -12.11 8.05 -4.46
C THR A 98 -11.79 8.39 -5.92
N SER A 99 -10.94 7.60 -6.58
CA SER A 99 -10.64 7.76 -8.01
C SER A 99 -11.78 7.29 -8.92
N ASP A 100 -13.01 7.36 -8.41
CA ASP A 100 -14.24 7.21 -9.17
C ASP A 100 -14.29 8.33 -10.21
N GLY A 101 -13.77 8.04 -11.40
CA GLY A 101 -14.18 8.66 -12.63
C GLY A 101 -15.13 7.70 -13.35
N PRO A 102 -16.13 8.21 -14.08
CA PRO A 102 -16.88 7.39 -15.03
C PRO A 102 -15.98 6.65 -16.02
#